data_AF-A0A2U1KR71-F1
#
_entry.id   AF-A0A2U1KR71-F1
#
_cell.length_a   1.000
_cell.length_b   1.000
_cell.length_c   1.000
_cell.angle_alpha   90.00
_cell.angle_beta   90.00
_cell.angle_gamma   90.00
#
_symmetry.space_group_name_H-M   'P 1'
#
loop_
_entity.id
_entity.type
_entity.pdbx_description
1 polymer ?
#
loop_
_entity_poly.entity_id
_entity_poly.type
_entity_poly.pdbx_seq_one_letter_code
_entity_poly.pdbx_strand_id
1 'polypeptide(L)'
;MVWDKIRSLVSVDDGFRVVGGDFNSVRDSVERRNSYFNAAETNEFNDFVDDAGLHEFTLKGRKFTYLAGGKMSRIDRIFVDWDFLNEWPNAEYRVLKREESDHFPLLLKVVSRNFGAKPFKFFNSWLQRDGFDEVIKDTLDSVDVDGDPDVKLLRKFKMLRTRIKEWKYMSMRRELEETDLLHTEINELERILEERDLSEEECWTLQEANSSSTFTGTWTKVVNNGTRLKVGEVNSISMIRGRLGNGRNIRFWIDPWVSRSLLKSLFPDLFSLESNKGCKVGDRLYGEQWIWKRPLNAGSESDQLQACLQLIEGQVLEESNDRWYWDRGTDGRFSVFEVKKWIDSGYSSTSNALFTWSKWVPIKCNIFMWRMLMDRIPTKQALARRNINCGDGLCTLCEDQEESVDHLFSACTIANGVWSGIARWLKLQPFFFFSVADIVQEFKSSSWSPSKRLIIKGIMIIACWRIWKARNEKIFKNERRNVTEIIVDIKVLSFLWFSNRCKQGTMGWMDWQSFSFDVM
;
A
#
# COMPACT_ATOMS: atom_id res chain seq x y z
N MET A 1 -21.46 25.34 -27.38
CA MET A 1 -20.52 24.31 -27.93
C MET A 1 -19.98 23.30 -26.89
N VAL A 2 -19.75 23.68 -25.62
CA VAL A 2 -19.39 22.72 -24.54
C VAL A 2 -20.64 22.26 -23.77
N TRP A 3 -21.51 23.20 -23.40
CA TRP A 3 -22.79 22.92 -22.71
C TRP A 3 -23.68 21.95 -23.48
N ASP A 4 -23.79 22.13 -24.80
CA ASP A 4 -24.56 21.24 -25.68
C ASP A 4 -24.05 19.79 -25.64
N LYS A 5 -22.73 19.60 -25.54
CA LYS A 5 -22.12 18.26 -25.47
C LYS A 5 -22.42 17.61 -24.13
N ILE A 6 -22.26 18.34 -23.03
CA ILE A 6 -22.58 17.84 -21.69
C ILE A 6 -24.08 17.48 -21.62
N ARG A 7 -24.95 18.35 -22.17
CA ARG A 7 -26.40 18.10 -22.27
C ARG A 7 -26.71 16.81 -23.03
N SER A 8 -26.06 16.59 -24.17
CA SER A 8 -26.25 15.36 -24.94
C SER A 8 -25.85 14.12 -24.13
N LEU A 9 -24.75 14.17 -23.38
CA LEU A 9 -24.30 13.06 -22.53
C LEU A 9 -25.25 12.81 -21.35
N VAL A 10 -25.81 13.87 -20.77
CA VAL A 10 -26.82 13.75 -19.70
C VAL A 10 -28.07 13.06 -20.24
N SER A 11 -28.47 13.26 -21.49
CA SER A 11 -29.73 12.69 -22.03
C SER A 11 -29.72 11.20 -22.42
N VAL A 12 -28.56 10.53 -22.47
CA VAL A 12 -28.38 9.27 -23.25
C VAL A 12 -28.61 7.97 -22.47
N ASP A 13 -28.59 7.97 -21.13
CA ASP A 13 -28.55 6.73 -20.34
C ASP A 13 -29.68 6.62 -19.29
N ASP A 14 -30.17 5.39 -19.09
CA ASP A 14 -31.13 5.03 -18.03
C ASP A 14 -30.38 4.80 -16.71
N GLY A 15 -30.43 5.78 -15.80
CA GLY A 15 -29.85 5.68 -14.46
C GLY A 15 -29.67 7.04 -13.80
N PHE A 16 -29.30 7.04 -12.51
CA PHE A 16 -29.03 8.26 -11.77
C PHE A 16 -27.80 9.01 -12.31
N ARG A 17 -27.93 10.31 -12.52
CA ARG A 17 -26.88 11.15 -13.11
C ARG A 17 -26.26 12.05 -12.06
N VAL A 18 -24.93 12.10 -12.06
CA VAL A 18 -24.13 13.02 -11.25
C VAL A 18 -23.12 13.67 -12.19
N VAL A 19 -23.19 14.99 -12.32
CA VAL A 19 -22.30 15.79 -13.16
C VAL A 19 -21.51 16.71 -12.26
N GLY A 20 -20.19 16.53 -12.18
CA GLY A 20 -19.37 17.37 -11.32
C GLY A 20 -17.96 17.60 -11.83
N GLY A 21 -17.38 18.72 -11.39
CA GLY A 21 -16.06 19.18 -11.81
C GLY A 21 -15.94 20.69 -11.72
N ASP A 22 -14.88 21.22 -12.32
CA ASP A 22 -14.65 22.64 -12.52
C ASP A 22 -15.37 23.13 -13.79
N PHE A 23 -16.39 23.96 -13.61
CA PHE A 23 -17.17 24.55 -14.70
C PHE A 23 -16.62 25.91 -15.15
N ASN A 24 -15.63 26.46 -14.45
CA ASN A 24 -15.08 27.81 -14.63
C ASN A 24 -16.14 28.94 -14.60
N SER A 25 -17.37 28.62 -14.20
CA SER A 25 -18.55 29.49 -14.29
C SER A 25 -19.23 29.61 -12.93
N VAL A 26 -19.75 30.80 -12.62
CA VAL A 26 -20.56 31.08 -11.42
C VAL A 26 -22.03 31.20 -11.79
N ARG A 27 -22.94 31.00 -10.83
CA ARG A 27 -24.39 31.14 -11.00
C ARG A 27 -24.93 32.49 -10.54
N ASP A 28 -24.24 33.15 -9.61
CA ASP A 28 -24.60 34.47 -9.08
C ASP A 28 -23.37 35.36 -8.86
N SER A 29 -23.58 36.68 -8.86
CA SER A 29 -22.61 37.69 -8.46
C SER A 29 -21.98 37.46 -7.08
N VAL A 30 -22.74 36.97 -6.09
CA VAL A 30 -22.25 36.74 -4.72
C VAL A 30 -21.26 35.59 -4.64
N GLU A 31 -21.19 34.77 -5.68
CA GLU A 31 -20.27 33.65 -5.80
C GLU A 31 -18.90 34.05 -6.34
N ARG A 32 -18.66 35.37 -6.52
CA ARG A 32 -17.35 35.96 -6.79
C ARG A 32 -16.98 36.98 -5.73
N ARG A 33 -15.71 36.96 -5.34
CA ARG A 33 -15.08 37.98 -4.50
C ARG A 33 -13.78 38.45 -5.13
N ASN A 34 -13.54 39.76 -5.13
CA ASN A 34 -12.32 40.38 -5.65
C ASN A 34 -12.01 40.01 -7.12
N SER A 35 -13.03 39.63 -7.90
CA SER A 35 -12.92 39.26 -9.32
C SER A 35 -14.10 39.80 -10.12
N TYR A 36 -13.93 39.92 -11.44
CA TYR A 36 -14.94 40.44 -12.35
C TYR A 36 -16.11 39.46 -12.52
N PHE A 37 -17.34 39.96 -12.49
CA PHE A 37 -18.56 39.20 -12.74
C PHE A 37 -19.08 39.46 -14.16
N ASN A 38 -19.27 38.39 -14.92
CA ASN A 38 -19.84 38.43 -16.27
C ASN A 38 -21.26 37.86 -16.27
N ALA A 39 -22.26 38.74 -16.37
CA ALA A 39 -23.67 38.34 -16.36
C ALA A 39 -24.07 37.49 -17.57
N ALA A 40 -23.50 37.74 -18.76
CA ALA A 40 -23.86 37.02 -19.97
C ALA A 40 -23.43 35.54 -19.89
N GLU A 41 -22.20 35.29 -19.46
CA GLU A 41 -21.65 33.94 -19.24
C GLU A 41 -22.40 33.20 -18.12
N THR A 42 -22.76 33.92 -17.06
CA THR A 42 -23.55 33.39 -15.94
C THR A 42 -24.95 32.96 -16.38
N ASN A 43 -25.61 33.76 -17.22
CA ASN A 43 -26.93 33.43 -17.75
C ASN A 43 -26.86 32.20 -18.66
N GLU A 44 -25.88 32.13 -19.57
CA GLU A 44 -25.69 30.95 -20.42
C GLU A 44 -25.45 29.68 -19.60
N PHE A 45 -24.70 29.78 -18.50
CA PHE A 45 -24.46 28.65 -17.60
C PHE A 45 -25.72 28.23 -16.84
N ASN A 46 -26.51 29.19 -16.33
CA ASN A 46 -27.78 28.89 -15.66
C ASN A 46 -28.81 28.28 -16.62
N ASP A 47 -28.94 28.80 -17.84
CA ASP A 47 -29.80 28.26 -18.89
C ASP A 47 -29.40 26.79 -19.20
N PHE A 48 -28.10 26.50 -19.26
CA PHE A 48 -27.62 25.12 -19.41
C PHE A 48 -28.06 24.19 -18.27
N VAL A 49 -27.89 24.63 -17.01
CA VAL A 49 -28.23 23.83 -15.83
C VAL A 49 -29.73 23.53 -15.81
N ASP A 50 -30.55 24.55 -16.09
CA ASP A 50 -32.01 24.43 -16.09
C ASP A 50 -32.51 23.56 -17.26
N ASP A 51 -32.00 23.78 -18.48
CA ASP A 51 -32.33 22.98 -19.67
C ASP A 51 -31.95 21.50 -19.51
N ALA A 52 -30.86 21.21 -18.78
CA ALA A 52 -30.38 19.86 -18.55
C ALA A 52 -31.11 19.15 -17.38
N GLY A 53 -32.02 19.84 -16.67
CA GLY A 53 -32.71 19.29 -15.50
C GLY A 53 -31.76 18.92 -14.36
N LEU A 54 -30.72 19.73 -14.17
CA LEU A 54 -29.66 19.50 -13.20
C LEU A 54 -29.92 20.30 -11.91
N HIS A 55 -29.74 19.63 -10.77
CA HIS A 55 -30.01 20.17 -9.44
C HIS A 55 -28.77 20.11 -8.56
N GLU A 56 -28.61 21.08 -7.68
CA GLU A 56 -27.55 21.08 -6.67
C GLU A 56 -28.16 21.01 -5.26
N PHE A 57 -27.53 20.25 -4.38
CA PHE A 57 -27.83 20.29 -2.95
C PHE A 57 -27.34 21.60 -2.34
N THR A 58 -27.89 21.99 -1.19
CA THR A 58 -27.37 23.13 -0.43
C THR A 58 -25.92 22.88 0.00
N LEU A 59 -25.01 23.71 -0.47
CA LEU A 59 -23.59 23.61 -0.15
C LEU A 59 -23.35 23.90 1.35
N LYS A 60 -22.61 23.01 2.01
CA LYS A 60 -22.18 23.16 3.41
C LYS A 60 -20.67 23.41 3.51
N GLY A 61 -20.23 23.99 4.62
CA GLY A 61 -18.82 24.28 4.87
C GLY A 61 -18.44 25.65 4.34
N ARG A 62 -17.55 25.69 3.33
CA ARG A 62 -17.04 26.92 2.70
C ARG A 62 -18.04 27.50 1.70
N LYS A 63 -17.98 28.81 1.46
CA LYS A 63 -18.79 29.49 0.43
C LYS A 63 -18.20 29.38 -0.98
N PHE A 64 -16.87 29.35 -1.08
CA PHE A 64 -16.15 29.34 -2.35
C PHE A 64 -15.43 28.01 -2.58
N THR A 65 -15.13 27.69 -3.85
CA THR A 65 -14.42 26.46 -4.24
C THR A 65 -13.07 26.72 -4.90
N TYR A 66 -12.74 27.99 -5.13
CA TYR A 66 -11.48 28.42 -5.71
C TYR A 66 -10.94 29.65 -4.96
N LEU A 67 -9.63 29.67 -4.71
CA LEU A 67 -8.91 30.78 -4.09
C LEU A 67 -7.54 30.97 -4.76
N ALA A 68 -7.33 32.12 -5.39
CA ALA A 68 -6.01 32.51 -5.92
C ALA A 68 -5.79 34.02 -5.76
N GLY A 69 -4.66 34.41 -5.14
CA GLY A 69 -4.25 35.81 -5.03
C GLY A 69 -5.32 36.72 -4.39
N GLY A 70 -6.03 36.24 -3.36
CA GLY A 70 -7.10 36.97 -2.69
C GLY A 70 -8.43 37.05 -3.46
N LYS A 71 -8.50 36.45 -4.65
CA LYS A 71 -9.72 36.30 -5.44
C LYS A 71 -10.37 34.96 -5.13
N MET A 72 -11.68 34.96 -4.94
CA MET A 72 -12.43 33.75 -4.67
C MET A 72 -13.60 33.58 -5.64
N SER A 73 -13.87 32.34 -6.01
CA SER A 73 -15.03 31.99 -6.84
C SER A 73 -15.59 30.60 -6.52
N ARG A 74 -16.89 30.41 -6.76
CA ARG A 74 -17.55 29.09 -6.70
C ARG A 74 -17.77 28.55 -8.10
N ILE A 75 -16.74 27.89 -8.63
CA ILE A 75 -16.68 27.37 -10.02
C ILE A 75 -16.71 25.84 -10.09
N ASP A 76 -16.37 25.16 -9.00
CA ASP A 76 -16.48 23.72 -8.89
C ASP A 76 -17.87 23.37 -8.38
N ARG A 77 -18.55 22.42 -9.03
CA ARG A 77 -19.91 22.01 -8.66
C ARG A 77 -20.11 20.51 -8.80
N ILE A 78 -21.11 20.01 -8.08
CA ILE A 78 -21.68 18.68 -8.29
C ILE A 78 -23.19 18.86 -8.44
N PHE A 79 -23.68 18.59 -9.64
CA PHE A 79 -25.08 18.53 -9.98
C PHE A 79 -25.56 17.08 -10.03
N VAL A 80 -26.85 16.89 -9.80
CA VAL A 80 -27.55 15.61 -9.85
C VAL A 80 -28.87 15.77 -10.60
N ASP A 81 -29.43 14.69 -11.12
CA ASP A 81 -30.79 14.71 -11.65
C ASP A 81 -31.86 14.61 -10.54
N TRP A 82 -33.12 14.79 -10.94
CA TRP A 82 -34.28 14.66 -10.04
C TRP A 82 -34.39 13.28 -9.40
N ASP A 83 -34.11 12.22 -10.15
CA ASP A 83 -34.23 10.84 -9.66
C ASP A 83 -33.24 10.59 -8.52
N PHE A 84 -31.99 11.04 -8.65
CA PHE A 84 -30.98 10.96 -7.60
C PHE A 84 -31.40 11.78 -6.37
N LEU A 85 -31.90 13.00 -6.58
CA LEU A 85 -32.31 13.88 -5.49
C LEU A 85 -33.49 13.31 -4.69
N ASN A 86 -34.44 12.68 -5.39
CA ASN A 86 -35.59 12.01 -4.78
C ASN A 86 -35.20 10.75 -3.99
N GLU A 87 -34.23 9.98 -4.49
CA GLU A 87 -33.72 8.80 -3.78
C GLU A 87 -32.92 9.18 -2.53
N TRP A 88 -32.15 10.28 -2.59
CA TRP A 88 -31.28 10.73 -1.50
C TRP A 88 -31.47 12.20 -1.11
N PRO A 89 -32.65 12.58 -0.60
CA PRO A 89 -32.97 13.98 -0.28
C PRO A 89 -32.10 14.56 0.85
N ASN A 90 -31.51 13.68 1.67
CA ASN A 90 -30.67 14.05 2.82
C ASN A 90 -29.17 13.91 2.53
N ALA A 91 -28.74 13.81 1.27
CA ALA A 91 -27.32 13.75 0.94
C ALA A 91 -26.58 15.00 1.45
N GLU A 92 -25.35 14.80 1.94
CA GLU A 92 -24.49 15.89 2.41
C GLU A 92 -23.57 16.34 1.28
N TYR A 93 -23.78 17.56 0.79
CA TYR A 93 -22.89 18.24 -0.16
C TYR A 93 -22.09 19.33 0.55
N ARG A 94 -20.75 19.25 0.51
CA ARG A 94 -19.89 20.18 1.24
C ARG A 94 -18.56 20.44 0.56
N VAL A 95 -18.01 21.62 0.85
CA VAL A 95 -16.61 21.94 0.55
C VAL A 95 -15.71 21.43 1.67
N LEU A 96 -14.57 20.84 1.30
CA LEU A 96 -13.50 20.42 2.20
C LEU A 96 -12.39 21.46 2.25
N LYS A 97 -11.54 21.40 3.28
CA LYS A 97 -10.31 22.20 3.32
C LYS A 97 -9.41 21.84 2.12
N ARG A 98 -8.77 22.84 1.52
CA ARG A 98 -7.76 22.61 0.48
C ARG A 98 -6.42 22.25 1.12
N GLU A 99 -5.60 21.54 0.37
CA GLU A 99 -4.21 21.25 0.73
C GLU A 99 -3.31 22.03 -0.24
N GLU A 100 -2.86 21.39 -1.31
CA GLU A 100 -1.85 21.94 -2.23
C GLU A 100 -2.43 22.57 -3.51
N SER A 101 -3.76 22.64 -3.62
CA SER A 101 -4.45 23.22 -4.80
C SER A 101 -5.05 24.57 -4.44
N ASP A 102 -5.19 25.42 -5.45
CA ASP A 102 -6.04 26.62 -5.47
C ASP A 102 -7.55 26.29 -5.51
N HIS A 103 -7.92 25.03 -5.78
CA HIS A 103 -9.29 24.53 -5.67
C HIS A 103 -9.52 23.81 -4.33
N PHE A 104 -10.72 24.00 -3.77
CA PHE A 104 -11.21 23.28 -2.61
C PHE A 104 -11.96 22.01 -3.06
N PRO A 105 -11.61 20.82 -2.52
CA PRO A 105 -12.30 19.60 -2.89
C PRO A 105 -13.78 19.59 -2.48
N LEU A 106 -14.63 19.05 -3.35
CA LEU A 106 -16.05 18.85 -3.08
C LEU A 106 -16.36 17.42 -2.65
N LEU A 107 -17.26 17.27 -1.68
CA LEU A 107 -17.74 15.97 -1.22
C LEU A 107 -19.26 15.92 -1.29
N LEU A 108 -19.79 14.97 -2.08
CA LEU A 108 -21.18 14.55 -2.05
C LEU A 108 -21.28 13.18 -1.37
N LYS A 109 -21.98 13.11 -0.22
CA LYS A 109 -22.07 11.93 0.62
C LYS A 109 -23.52 11.50 0.80
N VAL A 110 -23.81 10.29 0.30
CA VAL A 110 -25.17 9.77 0.15
C VAL A 110 -25.59 8.81 1.26
N VAL A 111 -24.68 7.92 1.70
CA VAL A 111 -24.91 7.00 2.82
C VAL A 111 -23.62 6.85 3.64
N SER A 112 -23.73 6.79 4.98
CA SER A 112 -22.60 6.37 5.81
C SER A 112 -22.35 4.86 5.63
N ARG A 113 -21.46 4.49 4.73
CA ARG A 113 -21.02 3.09 4.63
C ARG A 113 -20.06 2.77 5.77
N ASN A 114 -20.57 2.10 6.80
CA ASN A 114 -19.74 1.50 7.83
C ASN A 114 -19.18 0.17 7.30
N PHE A 115 -17.93 0.15 6.84
CA PHE A 115 -17.23 -1.06 6.40
C PHE A 115 -16.84 -2.01 7.55
N GLY A 116 -17.48 -1.85 8.71
CA GLY A 116 -17.14 -2.53 9.96
C GLY A 116 -15.89 -1.94 10.62
N ALA A 117 -15.48 -2.54 11.73
CA ALA A 117 -14.29 -2.11 12.45
C ALA A 117 -13.04 -2.24 11.57
N LYS A 118 -12.32 -1.13 11.37
CA LYS A 118 -11.04 -1.12 10.63
C LYS A 118 -10.11 -2.19 11.20
N PRO A 119 -9.63 -3.15 10.38
CA PRO A 119 -8.75 -4.20 10.87
C PRO A 119 -7.46 -3.58 11.41
N PHE A 120 -6.95 -4.17 12.50
CA PHE A 120 -5.64 -3.77 13.01
C PHE A 120 -4.57 -4.22 12.01
N LYS A 121 -3.76 -3.27 11.55
CA LYS A 121 -2.62 -3.52 10.68
C LYS A 121 -1.35 -3.26 11.48
N PHE A 122 -0.42 -4.19 11.42
CA PHE A 122 0.92 -4.06 11.98
C PHE A 122 1.89 -3.80 10.83
N PHE A 123 2.77 -2.82 10.97
CA PHE A 123 3.80 -2.52 9.97
C PHE A 123 5.16 -2.88 10.55
N ASN A 124 5.97 -3.63 9.80
CA ASN A 124 7.30 -4.05 10.26
C ASN A 124 8.20 -2.85 10.56
N SER A 125 7.99 -1.71 9.90
CA SER A 125 8.73 -0.47 10.19
C SER A 125 8.52 0.06 11.61
N TRP A 126 7.45 -0.32 12.30
CA TRP A 126 7.22 0.07 13.70
C TRP A 126 8.26 -0.54 14.65
N LEU A 127 8.82 -1.70 14.30
CA LEU A 127 9.90 -2.35 15.07
C LEU A 127 11.21 -1.54 15.07
N GLN A 128 11.32 -0.52 14.20
CA GLN A 128 12.50 0.33 14.07
C GLN A 128 12.23 1.75 14.57
N ARG A 129 11.06 2.02 15.15
CA ARG A 129 10.69 3.35 15.64
C ARG A 129 10.99 3.45 17.13
N ASP A 130 11.57 4.57 17.52
CA ASP A 130 11.89 4.88 18.90
C ASP A 130 10.63 4.81 19.79
N GLY A 131 10.75 4.23 20.97
CA GLY A 131 9.65 4.08 21.91
C GLY A 131 8.74 2.87 21.65
N PHE A 132 8.91 2.13 20.55
CA PHE A 132 8.03 0.99 20.25
C PHE A 132 8.36 -0.23 21.12
N ASP A 133 9.64 -0.54 21.29
CA ASP A 133 10.10 -1.71 22.04
C ASP A 133 9.74 -1.61 23.53
N GLU A 134 9.82 -0.40 24.10
CA GLU A 134 9.38 -0.09 25.45
C GLU A 134 7.90 -0.39 25.62
N VAL A 135 7.05 0.02 24.68
CA VAL A 135 5.60 -0.27 24.73
C VAL A 135 5.34 -1.77 24.76
N ILE A 136 6.10 -2.58 24.01
CA ILE A 136 5.94 -4.03 24.03
C ILE A 136 6.34 -4.62 25.38
N LYS A 137 7.53 -4.24 25.89
CA LYS A 137 8.06 -4.73 27.18
C LYS A 137 7.16 -4.32 28.34
N ASP A 138 6.85 -3.03 28.47
CA ASP A 138 5.99 -2.50 29.52
C ASP A 138 4.60 -3.13 29.50
N THR A 139 4.05 -3.36 28.30
CA THR A 139 2.76 -4.06 28.20
C THR A 139 2.89 -5.48 28.70
N LEU A 140 3.91 -6.24 28.26
CA LEU A 140 4.04 -7.64 28.66
C LEU A 140 4.36 -7.83 30.15
N ASP A 141 5.14 -6.92 30.74
CA ASP A 141 5.52 -6.96 32.15
C ASP A 141 4.39 -6.51 33.08
N SER A 142 3.52 -5.59 32.62
CA SER A 142 2.32 -5.18 33.37
C SER A 142 1.18 -6.19 33.31
N VAL A 143 1.27 -7.21 32.45
CA VAL A 143 0.23 -8.23 32.31
C VAL A 143 0.47 -9.38 33.29
N ASP A 144 -0.07 -9.26 34.50
CA ASP A 144 -0.37 -10.43 35.33
C ASP A 144 -1.82 -10.87 35.10
N VAL A 145 -2.01 -12.08 34.59
CA VAL A 145 -3.36 -12.61 34.33
C VAL A 145 -3.50 -14.00 34.91
N ASP A 146 -4.61 -14.19 35.63
CA ASP A 146 -5.08 -15.49 36.07
C ASP A 146 -5.94 -16.19 35.00
N GLY A 147 -5.97 -17.53 35.04
CA GLY A 147 -6.72 -18.41 34.13
C GLY A 147 -5.85 -19.33 33.27
N ASP A 148 -6.48 -20.04 32.33
CA ASP A 148 -5.77 -21.01 31.48
C ASP A 148 -4.75 -20.34 30.55
N PRO A 149 -3.62 -21.00 30.21
CA PRO A 149 -2.54 -20.38 29.46
C PRO A 149 -2.94 -19.80 28.09
N ASP A 150 -3.93 -20.38 27.41
CA ASP A 150 -4.48 -19.87 26.14
C ASP A 150 -5.28 -18.58 26.35
N VAL A 151 -6.08 -18.51 27.41
CA VAL A 151 -6.79 -17.30 27.84
C VAL A 151 -5.79 -16.21 28.25
N LYS A 152 -4.73 -16.55 28.98
CA LYS A 152 -3.64 -15.62 29.32
C LYS A 152 -2.98 -15.05 28.05
N LEU A 153 -2.66 -15.91 27.08
CA LEU A 153 -2.04 -15.50 25.82
C LEU A 153 -2.96 -14.60 24.98
N LEU A 154 -4.24 -14.95 24.85
CA LEU A 154 -5.22 -14.14 24.12
C LEU A 154 -5.40 -12.75 24.76
N ARG A 155 -5.43 -12.68 26.10
CA ARG A 155 -5.50 -11.42 26.83
C ARG A 155 -4.24 -10.58 26.64
N LYS A 156 -3.04 -11.19 26.70
CA LYS A 156 -1.77 -10.51 26.36
C LYS A 156 -1.81 -9.89 24.97
N PHE A 157 -2.25 -10.63 23.94
CA PHE A 157 -2.38 -10.07 22.59
C PHE A 157 -3.43 -8.97 22.48
N LYS A 158 -4.56 -9.08 23.20
CA LYS A 158 -5.58 -8.03 23.24
C LYS A 158 -5.03 -6.74 23.87
N MET A 159 -4.26 -6.86 24.95
CA MET A 159 -3.64 -5.73 25.65
C MET A 159 -2.57 -5.06 24.78
N LEU A 160 -1.66 -5.86 24.21
CA LEU A 160 -0.65 -5.40 23.24
C LEU A 160 -1.30 -4.66 22.07
N ARG A 161 -2.35 -5.23 21.47
CA ARG A 161 -3.07 -4.56 20.38
C ARG A 161 -3.63 -3.20 20.80
N THR A 162 -4.06 -3.06 22.05
CA THR A 162 -4.62 -1.80 22.56
C THR A 162 -3.51 -0.78 22.78
N ARG A 163 -2.44 -1.14 23.49
CA ARG A 163 -1.29 -0.25 23.73
C ARG A 163 -0.56 0.16 22.44
N ILE A 164 -0.42 -0.75 21.47
CA ILE A 164 0.15 -0.41 20.15
C ILE A 164 -0.74 0.59 19.41
N LYS A 165 -2.07 0.50 19.52
CA LYS A 165 -2.98 1.48 18.89
C LYS A 165 -2.81 2.86 19.52
N GLU A 166 -2.70 2.94 20.84
CA GLU A 166 -2.47 4.18 21.57
C GLU A 166 -1.11 4.79 21.21
N TRP A 167 -0.03 3.99 21.28
CA TRP A 167 1.30 4.42 20.87
C TRP A 167 1.31 4.92 19.43
N LYS A 168 0.66 4.21 18.50
CA LYS A 168 0.55 4.63 17.11
C LYS A 168 -0.13 5.99 17.01
N TYR A 169 -1.26 6.17 17.70
CA TYR A 169 -1.97 7.44 17.69
C TYR A 169 -1.08 8.58 18.21
N MET A 170 -0.39 8.37 19.33
CA MET A 170 0.50 9.36 19.93
C MET A 170 1.75 9.64 19.09
N SER A 171 2.36 8.63 18.49
CA SER A 171 3.51 8.75 17.59
C SER A 171 3.14 9.49 16.31
N MET A 172 2.00 9.13 15.69
CA MET A 172 1.54 9.78 14.48
C MET A 172 1.07 11.21 14.72
N ARG A 173 0.47 11.50 15.89
CA ARG A 173 0.16 12.88 16.29
C ARG A 173 1.41 13.72 16.46
N ARG A 174 2.41 13.25 17.20
CA ARG A 174 3.69 13.97 17.34
C ARG A 174 4.37 14.24 16.00
N GLU A 175 4.28 13.30 15.05
CA GLU A 175 4.82 13.46 13.69
C GLU A 175 4.02 14.46 12.82
N LEU A 176 2.77 14.76 13.18
CA LEU A 176 1.86 15.61 12.41
C LEU A 176 1.47 16.90 13.12
N GLU A 177 1.87 17.10 14.37
CA GLU A 177 1.40 18.19 15.22
C GLU A 177 1.70 19.57 14.62
N GLU A 178 2.94 19.78 14.18
CA GLU A 178 3.35 21.01 13.50
C GLU A 178 2.58 21.22 12.18
N THR A 179 2.38 20.17 11.39
CA THR A 179 1.62 20.26 10.14
C THR A 179 0.12 20.48 10.37
N ASP A 180 -0.46 19.90 11.43
CA ASP A 180 -1.86 20.05 11.78
C ASP A 180 -2.13 21.46 12.31
N LEU A 181 -1.19 22.04 13.07
CA LEU A 181 -1.24 23.43 13.51
C LEU A 181 -1.20 24.38 12.31
N LEU A 182 -0.22 24.23 11.42
CA LEU A 182 -0.11 25.03 10.20
C LEU A 182 -1.37 24.94 9.32
N HIS A 183 -1.90 23.73 9.08
CA HIS A 183 -3.14 23.57 8.32
C HIS A 183 -4.36 24.20 9.00
N THR A 184 -4.40 24.19 10.34
CA THR A 184 -5.50 24.81 11.09
C THR A 184 -5.44 26.34 10.97
N GLU A 185 -4.24 26.90 11.06
CA GLU A 185 -3.97 28.33 10.89
C GLU A 185 -4.29 28.81 9.46
N ILE A 186 -3.79 28.10 8.44
CA ILE A 186 -4.13 28.36 7.03
C ILE A 186 -5.65 28.35 6.83
N ASN A 187 -6.33 27.31 7.34
CA ASN A 187 -7.77 27.17 7.20
C ASN A 187 -8.52 28.32 7.90
N GLU A 188 -8.05 28.82 9.04
CA GLU A 188 -8.69 29.96 9.71
C GLU A 188 -8.50 31.27 8.94
N LEU A 189 -7.29 31.54 8.45
CA LEU A 189 -7.01 32.72 7.62
C LEU A 189 -7.81 32.71 6.32
N GLU A 190 -7.98 31.54 5.70
CA GLU A 190 -8.85 31.36 4.53
C GLU A 190 -10.33 31.58 4.84
N ARG A 191 -10.76 31.30 6.08
CA ARG A 191 -12.14 31.59 6.52
C ARG A 191 -12.37 33.08 6.66
N ILE A 192 -11.39 33.79 7.20
CA ILE A 192 -11.42 35.25 7.29
C ILE A 192 -11.51 35.87 5.89
N LEU A 193 -10.73 35.37 4.92
CA LEU A 193 -10.76 35.82 3.53
C LEU A 193 -12.15 35.74 2.86
N GLU A 194 -13.03 34.83 3.30
CA GLU A 194 -14.40 34.75 2.76
C GLU A 194 -15.23 35.97 3.15
N GLU A 195 -14.92 36.60 4.30
CA GLU A 195 -15.72 37.67 4.91
C GLU A 195 -15.08 39.03 4.72
N ARG A 196 -13.75 39.15 4.90
CA ARG A 196 -12.99 40.39 4.76
C ARG A 196 -11.64 40.15 4.11
N ASP A 197 -11.01 41.21 3.64
CA ASP A 197 -9.63 41.12 3.20
C ASP A 197 -8.70 40.98 4.42
N LEU A 198 -7.58 40.28 4.25
CA LEU A 198 -6.57 40.09 5.29
C LEU A 198 -5.77 41.37 5.53
N SER A 199 -5.31 41.58 6.75
CA SER A 199 -4.29 42.59 7.03
C SER A 199 -2.95 42.21 6.37
N GLU A 200 -2.02 43.17 6.28
CA GLU A 200 -0.66 42.87 5.79
C GLU A 200 0.02 41.78 6.62
N GLU A 201 -0.15 41.82 7.94
CA GLU A 201 0.38 40.82 8.88
C GLU A 201 -0.22 39.43 8.60
N GLU A 202 -1.54 39.32 8.49
CA GLU A 202 -2.24 38.05 8.22
C GLU A 202 -1.88 37.48 6.83
N CYS A 203 -1.68 38.36 5.84
CA CYS A 203 -1.25 37.96 4.50
C CYS A 203 0.16 37.35 4.53
N TRP A 204 1.06 37.94 5.30
CA TRP A 204 2.42 37.43 5.49
C TRP A 204 2.41 36.08 6.21
N THR A 205 1.62 35.94 7.28
CA THR A 205 1.43 34.66 7.99
C THR A 205 0.89 33.57 7.06
N LEU A 206 -0.11 33.89 6.23
CA LEU A 206 -0.67 32.92 5.27
C LEU A 206 0.38 32.48 4.23
N GLN A 207 1.21 33.39 3.73
CA GLN A 207 2.27 33.07 2.77
C GLN A 207 3.38 32.20 3.39
N GLU A 208 3.80 32.52 4.60
CA GLU A 208 4.81 31.76 5.34
C GLU A 208 4.31 30.35 5.68
N ALA A 209 3.06 30.22 6.14
CA ALA A 209 2.46 28.93 6.48
C ALA A 209 2.30 28.03 5.23
N ASN A 210 1.86 28.58 4.09
CA ASN A 210 1.78 27.84 2.82
C ASN A 210 3.18 27.44 2.29
N SER A 211 4.20 28.28 2.48
CA SER A 211 5.57 27.95 2.10
C SER A 211 6.15 26.85 2.99
N SER A 212 5.77 26.82 4.27
CA SER A 212 6.23 25.83 5.23
C SER A 212 5.51 24.49 5.08
N SER A 213 4.21 24.49 4.75
CA SER A 213 3.43 23.26 4.51
C SER A 213 3.97 22.46 3.32
N THR A 214 4.31 23.13 2.21
CA THR A 214 4.85 22.48 0.99
C THR A 214 6.14 21.69 1.23
N PHE A 215 6.99 22.11 2.17
CA PHE A 215 8.27 21.44 2.47
C PHE A 215 8.11 20.19 3.37
N THR A 216 6.95 20.00 4.01
CA THR A 216 6.66 18.86 4.92
C THR A 216 5.86 17.73 4.26
N GLY A 217 5.65 17.82 2.94
CA GLY A 217 4.82 16.90 2.18
C GLY A 217 5.26 15.43 2.18
N THR A 218 4.39 14.57 1.64
CA THR A 218 4.60 13.11 1.53
C THR A 218 5.95 12.75 0.90
N TRP A 219 6.43 13.54 -0.07
CA TRP A 219 7.73 13.33 -0.71
C TRP A 219 8.92 13.53 0.24
N THR A 220 8.90 14.55 1.09
CA THR A 220 9.92 14.75 2.13
C THR A 220 9.95 13.57 3.09
N LYS A 221 8.77 13.04 3.47
CA LYS A 221 8.67 11.82 4.29
C LYS A 221 9.21 10.58 3.57
N VAL A 222 8.95 10.43 2.27
CA VAL A 222 9.49 9.33 1.46
C VAL A 222 11.02 9.42 1.38
N VAL A 223 11.58 10.61 1.12
CA VAL A 223 13.03 10.83 1.07
C VAL A 223 13.67 10.55 2.42
N ASN A 224 13.12 11.09 3.51
CA ASN A 224 13.63 10.87 4.86
C ASN A 224 13.55 9.41 5.31
N ASN A 225 12.48 8.70 4.95
CA ASN A 225 12.41 7.25 5.20
C ASN A 225 13.38 6.48 4.30
N GLY A 226 13.58 6.94 3.07
CA GLY A 226 14.51 6.30 2.14
C GLY A 226 15.97 6.42 2.57
N THR A 227 16.36 7.53 3.22
CA THR A 227 17.72 7.69 3.80
C THR A 227 17.91 6.83 5.06
N ARG A 228 16.85 6.60 5.83
CA ARG A 228 16.84 5.69 7.00
C ARG A 228 16.83 4.21 6.62
N LEU A 229 16.17 3.85 5.52
CA LEU A 229 16.09 2.48 5.03
C LEU A 229 17.45 2.03 4.47
N LYS A 230 18.15 1.19 5.24
CA LYS A 230 19.49 0.68 4.92
C LYS A 230 19.52 -0.85 4.86
N VAL A 231 20.36 -1.36 3.95
CA VAL A 231 20.80 -2.78 3.94
C VAL A 231 22.33 -2.75 3.92
N GLY A 232 22.94 -3.22 5.00
CA GLY A 232 24.36 -2.94 5.26
C GLY A 232 24.59 -1.43 5.39
N GLU A 233 25.57 -0.90 4.68
CA GLU A 233 25.90 0.54 4.68
C GLU A 233 25.12 1.36 3.64
N VAL A 234 24.40 0.70 2.74
CA VAL A 234 23.75 1.36 1.59
C VAL A 234 22.32 1.76 1.95
N ASN A 235 21.96 3.03 1.72
CA ASN A 235 20.57 3.50 1.86
C ASN A 235 19.83 3.55 0.53
N SER A 236 18.50 3.44 0.55
CA SER A 236 17.69 3.32 -0.67
C SER A 236 17.77 4.56 -1.59
N ILE A 237 17.96 5.76 -1.02
CA ILE A 237 18.08 7.01 -1.79
C ILE A 237 19.40 7.07 -2.56
N SER A 238 20.50 6.57 -1.97
CA SER A 238 21.81 6.50 -2.63
C SER A 238 21.84 5.60 -3.86
N MET A 239 20.79 4.81 -4.08
CA MET A 239 20.61 3.97 -5.26
C MET A 239 19.93 4.70 -6.42
N ILE A 240 19.31 5.84 -6.18
CA ILE A 240 18.69 6.67 -7.21
C ILE A 240 19.79 7.52 -7.84
N ARG A 241 20.02 7.34 -9.14
CA ARG A 241 21.10 8.01 -9.86
C ARG A 241 20.61 8.66 -11.15
N GLY A 242 21.21 9.79 -11.49
CA GLY A 242 21.01 10.45 -12.76
C GLY A 242 21.84 9.75 -13.84
N ARG A 243 21.19 9.26 -14.89
CA ARG A 243 21.82 8.88 -16.15
C ARG A 243 21.78 10.08 -17.07
N LEU A 244 22.96 10.53 -17.46
CA LEU A 244 23.15 11.71 -18.28
C LEU A 244 22.60 11.46 -19.70
N GLY A 245 21.78 12.39 -20.17
CA GLY A 245 21.40 12.56 -21.57
C GLY A 245 21.88 13.92 -22.03
N ASN A 246 20.97 14.85 -22.28
CA ASN A 246 21.28 16.22 -22.69
C ASN A 246 21.78 17.13 -21.56
N GLY A 247 21.79 16.66 -20.31
CA GLY A 247 22.35 17.36 -19.16
C GLY A 247 21.54 18.56 -18.68
N ARG A 248 20.29 18.74 -19.14
CA ARG A 248 19.45 19.91 -18.81
C ARG A 248 18.63 19.76 -17.52
N ASN A 249 18.37 18.54 -17.07
CA ASN A 249 17.52 18.28 -15.92
C ASN A 249 18.35 17.96 -14.67
N ILE A 250 19.46 17.25 -14.83
CA ILE A 250 20.35 16.86 -13.72
C ILE A 250 21.21 18.06 -13.29
N ARG A 251 21.26 18.32 -11.98
CA ARG A 251 22.05 19.39 -11.36
C ARG A 251 23.45 18.88 -11.04
N PHE A 252 24.46 19.62 -11.48
CA PHE A 252 25.87 19.22 -11.44
C PHE A 252 26.34 18.88 -10.01
N TRP A 253 26.07 19.77 -9.05
CA TRP A 253 26.62 19.65 -7.71
C TRP A 253 25.84 18.76 -6.75
N ILE A 254 24.51 18.74 -6.91
CA ILE A 254 23.59 18.26 -5.87
C ILE A 254 22.81 17.00 -6.25
N ASP A 255 22.87 16.58 -7.53
CA ASP A 255 22.28 15.32 -7.96
C ASP A 255 23.37 14.23 -8.12
N PRO A 256 23.07 12.95 -7.85
CA PRO A 256 24.01 11.84 -7.96
C PRO A 256 24.10 11.30 -9.38
N TRP A 257 24.91 11.92 -10.24
CA TRP A 257 25.03 11.51 -11.65
C TRP A 257 26.36 10.81 -11.96
N VAL A 258 27.50 11.43 -11.65
CA VAL A 258 28.82 10.87 -11.99
C VAL A 258 29.36 9.89 -10.93
N SER A 259 29.09 10.12 -9.65
CA SER A 259 29.53 9.21 -8.57
C SER A 259 28.40 8.87 -7.59
N ARG A 260 28.67 7.96 -6.65
CA ARG A 260 27.72 7.59 -5.57
C ARG A 260 27.58 8.69 -4.51
N SER A 261 28.56 9.58 -4.42
CA SER A 261 28.55 10.73 -3.51
C SER A 261 28.22 11.99 -4.30
N LEU A 262 27.56 12.96 -3.66
CA LEU A 262 27.27 14.23 -4.31
C LEU A 262 28.57 15.01 -4.52
N LEU A 263 28.72 15.68 -5.67
CA LEU A 263 29.91 16.47 -5.95
C LEU A 263 30.12 17.59 -4.91
N LYS A 264 29.03 18.17 -4.37
CA LYS A 264 29.14 19.14 -3.27
C LYS A 264 29.78 18.58 -1.99
N SER A 265 29.70 17.26 -1.79
CA SER A 265 30.27 16.59 -0.62
C SER A 265 31.70 16.13 -0.88
N LEU A 266 32.04 15.82 -2.13
CA LEU A 266 33.40 15.47 -2.54
C LEU A 266 34.29 16.71 -2.69
N PHE A 267 33.73 17.83 -3.17
CA PHE A 267 34.45 19.06 -3.49
C PHE A 267 33.77 20.27 -2.81
N PRO A 268 33.78 20.35 -1.47
CA PRO A 268 33.05 21.38 -0.73
C PRO A 268 33.58 22.80 -0.98
N ASP A 269 34.88 22.97 -1.24
CA ASP A 269 35.47 24.31 -1.46
C ASP A 269 35.04 24.85 -2.82
N LEU A 270 35.07 24.01 -3.87
CA LEU A 270 34.52 24.37 -5.17
C LEU A 270 33.02 24.64 -5.10
N PHE A 271 32.29 23.76 -4.40
CA PHE A 271 30.86 23.97 -4.24
C PHE A 271 30.59 25.28 -3.52
N SER A 272 31.39 25.72 -2.55
CA SER A 272 31.23 27.01 -1.86
C SER A 272 31.45 28.22 -2.78
N LEU A 273 32.41 28.10 -3.72
CA LEU A 273 32.79 29.11 -4.69
C LEU A 273 31.86 29.24 -5.87
N GLU A 274 31.14 28.17 -6.24
CA GLU A 274 30.17 28.20 -7.33
C GLU A 274 29.12 29.30 -7.10
N SER A 275 28.91 30.17 -8.09
CA SER A 275 27.89 31.21 -8.00
C SER A 275 26.48 30.63 -8.21
N ASN A 276 26.34 29.68 -9.13
CA ASN A 276 25.08 29.00 -9.41
C ASN A 276 25.07 27.57 -8.84
N LYS A 277 24.62 27.39 -7.60
CA LYS A 277 24.56 26.06 -6.94
C LYS A 277 23.62 25.07 -7.64
N GLY A 278 22.68 25.57 -8.42
CA GLY A 278 21.68 24.79 -9.17
C GLY A 278 22.07 24.51 -10.62
N CYS A 279 23.31 24.82 -11.02
CA CYS A 279 23.78 24.65 -12.40
C CYS A 279 23.58 23.21 -12.88
N LYS A 280 23.26 23.08 -14.16
CA LYS A 280 22.99 21.81 -14.80
C LYS A 280 24.28 21.16 -15.28
N VAL A 281 24.26 19.85 -15.51
CA VAL A 281 25.44 19.13 -16.00
C VAL A 281 25.85 19.64 -17.38
N GLY A 282 24.86 19.94 -18.25
CA GLY A 282 25.11 20.50 -19.57
C GLY A 282 25.87 21.83 -19.53
N ASP A 283 25.55 22.69 -18.56
CA ASP A 283 26.19 23.99 -18.37
C ASP A 283 27.70 23.86 -18.06
N ARG A 284 28.12 22.75 -17.43
CA ARG A 284 29.50 22.56 -16.94
C ARG A 284 30.35 21.64 -17.82
N LEU A 285 29.72 20.73 -18.58
CA LEU A 285 30.45 19.88 -19.52
C LEU A 285 30.69 20.55 -20.88
N TYR A 286 29.75 21.38 -21.36
CA TYR A 286 29.84 22.01 -22.69
C TYR A 286 29.41 23.49 -22.71
N GLY A 287 28.92 24.04 -21.59
CA GLY A 287 28.53 25.45 -21.44
C GLY A 287 29.66 26.35 -20.94
N GLU A 288 29.34 27.62 -20.63
CA GLU A 288 30.28 28.64 -20.19
C GLU A 288 31.22 28.17 -19.06
N GLN A 289 32.47 28.65 -19.11
CA GLN A 289 33.50 28.42 -18.11
C GLN A 289 32.94 28.59 -16.68
N TRP A 290 33.49 27.81 -15.75
CA TRP A 290 33.09 27.81 -14.34
C TRP A 290 32.83 29.23 -13.78
N ILE A 291 31.66 29.43 -13.19
CA ILE A 291 31.22 30.76 -12.71
C ILE A 291 31.53 30.88 -11.21
N TRP A 292 32.79 31.12 -10.90
CA TRP A 292 33.22 31.29 -9.51
C TRP A 292 32.89 32.68 -8.97
N LYS A 293 32.50 32.77 -7.70
CA LYS A 293 32.29 34.04 -6.99
C LYS A 293 33.55 34.91 -6.93
N ARG A 294 34.72 34.25 -6.98
CA ARG A 294 36.05 34.84 -7.02
C ARG A 294 37.03 33.90 -7.73
N PRO A 295 38.20 34.40 -8.18
CA PRO A 295 39.26 33.53 -8.71
C PRO A 295 39.64 32.41 -7.72
N LEU A 296 40.05 31.27 -8.27
CA LEU A 296 40.55 30.12 -7.52
C LEU A 296 41.89 30.46 -6.87
N ASN A 297 42.04 30.10 -5.61
CA ASN A 297 43.30 30.17 -4.91
C ASN A 297 44.14 28.91 -5.16
N ALA A 298 45.46 29.05 -5.07
CA ALA A 298 46.35 27.90 -5.03
C ALA A 298 46.11 27.04 -3.76
N GLY A 299 46.33 25.73 -3.87
CA GLY A 299 46.08 24.76 -2.79
C GLY A 299 44.77 23.99 -2.99
N SER A 300 44.00 23.80 -1.91
CA SER A 300 42.81 22.91 -1.85
C SER A 300 41.80 23.13 -2.98
N GLU A 301 41.53 24.38 -3.37
CA GLU A 301 40.57 24.70 -4.45
C GLU A 301 41.06 24.19 -5.82
N SER A 302 42.36 24.35 -6.11
CA SER A 302 42.97 23.85 -7.34
C SER A 302 43.04 22.32 -7.36
N ASP A 303 43.37 21.70 -6.22
CA ASP A 303 43.44 20.24 -6.08
C ASP A 303 42.04 19.60 -6.26
N GLN A 304 41.02 20.20 -5.66
CA GLN A 304 39.63 19.77 -5.85
C GLN A 304 39.17 19.95 -7.29
N LEU A 305 39.56 21.04 -7.96
CA LEU A 305 39.18 21.25 -9.37
C LEU A 305 39.79 20.17 -10.26
N GLN A 306 41.08 19.87 -10.06
CA GLN A 306 41.75 18.81 -10.81
C GLN A 306 41.08 17.45 -10.57
N ALA A 307 40.79 17.10 -9.32
CA ALA A 307 40.10 15.86 -8.99
C ALA A 307 38.67 15.81 -9.56
N CYS A 308 37.95 16.94 -9.57
CA CYS A 308 36.62 17.04 -10.15
C CYS A 308 36.65 16.86 -11.67
N LEU A 309 37.61 17.48 -12.36
CA LEU A 309 37.79 17.34 -13.81
C LEU A 309 38.13 15.91 -14.19
N GLN A 310 39.03 15.25 -13.46
CA GLN A 310 39.34 13.84 -13.64
C GLN A 310 38.11 12.94 -13.43
N LEU A 311 37.27 13.26 -12.44
CA LEU A 311 36.07 12.46 -12.15
C LEU A 311 35.00 12.56 -13.24
N ILE A 312 34.87 13.72 -13.88
CA ILE A 312 33.89 13.94 -14.97
C ILE A 312 34.48 13.66 -16.37
N GLU A 313 35.75 13.29 -16.44
CA GLU A 313 36.43 12.97 -17.69
C GLU A 313 35.72 11.81 -18.41
N GLY A 314 35.53 11.94 -19.73
CA GLY A 314 34.88 10.93 -20.56
C GLY A 314 33.35 10.89 -20.49
N GLN A 315 32.70 11.80 -19.74
CA GLN A 315 31.24 11.94 -19.79
C GLN A 315 30.81 12.69 -21.06
N VAL A 316 29.87 12.12 -21.80
CA VAL A 316 29.38 12.68 -23.08
C VAL A 316 27.88 12.93 -22.96
N LEU A 317 27.43 14.10 -23.45
CA LEU A 317 25.99 14.40 -23.54
C LEU A 317 25.38 13.70 -24.76
N GLU A 318 24.18 13.16 -24.58
CA GLU A 318 23.37 12.61 -25.66
C GLU A 318 22.25 13.57 -26.04
N GLU A 319 21.64 13.39 -27.22
CA GLU A 319 20.40 14.12 -27.59
C GLU A 319 19.19 13.69 -26.76
N SER A 320 19.28 12.52 -26.12
CA SER A 320 18.21 11.97 -25.29
C SER A 320 18.00 12.79 -24.01
N ASN A 321 16.78 12.78 -23.46
CA ASN A 321 16.53 13.43 -22.17
C ASN A 321 17.27 12.71 -21.04
N ASP A 322 17.75 13.48 -20.07
CA ASP A 322 18.24 12.95 -18.78
C ASP A 322 17.21 12.01 -18.14
N ARG A 323 17.69 10.93 -17.52
CA ARG A 323 16.84 9.91 -16.89
C ARG A 323 17.31 9.60 -15.48
N TRP A 324 16.37 9.29 -14.61
CA TRP A 324 16.68 8.71 -13.29
C TRP A 324 16.61 7.19 -13.38
N TYR A 325 17.57 6.52 -12.75
CA TYR A 325 17.61 5.06 -12.69
C TYR A 325 17.94 4.58 -11.28
N TRP A 326 17.60 3.32 -11.01
CA TRP A 326 17.85 2.66 -9.74
C TRP A 326 18.94 1.58 -9.91
N ASP A 327 20.07 1.76 -9.24
CA ASP A 327 21.36 1.06 -9.44
C ASP A 327 21.33 -0.47 -9.24
N ARG A 328 20.22 -1.02 -8.71
CA ARG A 328 20.04 -2.46 -8.44
C ARG A 328 18.83 -3.08 -9.15
N GLY A 329 18.15 -2.33 -10.02
CA GLY A 329 16.99 -2.80 -10.78
C GLY A 329 17.41 -3.61 -12.00
N THR A 330 16.60 -4.59 -12.40
CA THR A 330 16.86 -5.46 -13.56
C THR A 330 16.87 -4.71 -14.90
N ASP A 331 16.24 -3.53 -14.97
CA ASP A 331 16.15 -2.67 -16.14
C ASP A 331 16.48 -1.19 -15.84
N GLY A 332 17.11 -0.94 -14.69
CA GLY A 332 17.38 0.41 -14.20
C GLY A 332 16.13 1.21 -13.77
N ARG A 333 14.92 0.65 -13.82
CA ARG A 333 13.72 1.34 -13.32
C ARG A 333 13.49 1.06 -11.85
N PHE A 334 12.92 2.05 -11.16
CA PHE A 334 12.44 1.87 -9.80
C PHE A 334 11.20 0.98 -9.81
N SER A 335 11.21 -0.09 -8.99
CA SER A 335 10.00 -0.83 -8.67
C SER A 335 10.00 -1.24 -7.20
N VAL A 336 8.81 -1.22 -6.59
CA VAL A 336 8.62 -1.67 -5.20
C VAL A 336 9.05 -3.14 -5.04
N PHE A 337 8.89 -3.94 -6.09
CA PHE A 337 9.33 -5.34 -6.12
C PHE A 337 10.85 -5.47 -5.95
N GLU A 338 11.64 -4.74 -6.75
CA GLU A 338 13.10 -4.82 -6.67
C GLU A 338 13.63 -4.21 -5.37
N VAL A 339 13.03 -3.11 -4.87
CA VAL A 339 13.34 -2.57 -3.53
C VAL A 339 13.08 -3.61 -2.45
N LYS A 340 11.93 -4.31 -2.49
CA LYS A 340 11.61 -5.35 -1.52
C LYS A 340 12.59 -6.52 -1.58
N LYS A 341 12.97 -6.94 -2.79
CA LYS A 341 13.97 -7.98 -3.01
C LYS A 341 15.34 -7.58 -2.45
N TRP A 342 15.75 -6.34 -2.63
CA TRP A 342 16.97 -5.79 -2.03
C TRP A 342 16.89 -5.77 -0.50
N ILE A 343 15.80 -5.28 0.07
CA ILE A 343 15.56 -5.34 1.53
C ILE A 343 15.66 -6.78 2.03
N ASP A 344 15.02 -7.72 1.33
CA ASP A 344 15.02 -9.14 1.68
C ASP A 344 16.41 -9.79 1.59
N SER A 345 17.26 -9.32 0.69
CA SER A 345 18.66 -9.78 0.62
C SER A 345 19.48 -9.43 1.86
N GLY A 346 19.06 -8.42 2.63
CA GLY A 346 19.66 -8.06 3.92
C GLY A 346 19.24 -8.96 5.08
N TYR A 347 18.17 -9.75 4.93
CA TYR A 347 17.71 -10.68 5.96
C TYR A 347 18.24 -12.08 5.65
N SER A 348 18.77 -12.78 6.66
CA SER A 348 19.23 -14.15 6.46
C SER A 348 18.08 -15.06 6.02
N SER A 349 18.30 -15.81 4.95
CA SER A 349 17.31 -16.53 4.13
C SER A 349 16.61 -17.71 4.81
N THR A 350 16.62 -17.80 6.14
CA THR A 350 16.19 -19.01 6.85
C THR A 350 14.68 -19.23 6.83
N SER A 351 13.85 -18.20 6.61
CA SER A 351 12.38 -18.34 6.67
C SER A 351 11.68 -18.59 5.32
N ASN A 352 12.26 -18.18 4.19
CA ASN A 352 11.54 -18.20 2.90
C ASN A 352 11.66 -19.53 2.12
N ALA A 353 12.54 -20.45 2.53
CA ALA A 353 12.77 -21.71 1.84
C ALA A 353 11.72 -22.80 2.11
N LEU A 354 10.95 -22.68 3.20
CA LEU A 354 10.06 -23.75 3.67
C LEU A 354 8.83 -23.95 2.80
N PHE A 355 8.18 -22.87 2.33
CA PHE A 355 6.89 -22.97 1.65
C PHE A 355 6.64 -21.85 0.64
N THR A 356 6.34 -22.23 -0.60
CA THR A 356 5.90 -21.29 -1.65
C THR A 356 4.39 -21.21 -1.68
N TRP A 357 3.81 -20.02 -1.67
CA TRP A 357 2.35 -19.85 -1.64
C TRP A 357 1.68 -20.27 -2.96
N SER A 358 0.41 -20.68 -2.89
CA SER A 358 -0.46 -20.87 -4.06
C SER A 358 -1.40 -19.67 -4.22
N LYS A 359 -1.36 -19.00 -5.37
CA LYS A 359 -2.11 -17.75 -5.62
C LYS A 359 -3.63 -17.96 -5.71
N TRP A 360 -4.06 -19.11 -6.23
CA TRP A 360 -5.48 -19.40 -6.42
C TRP A 360 -6.15 -19.95 -5.14
N VAL A 361 -5.37 -20.36 -4.14
CA VAL A 361 -5.91 -20.75 -2.84
C VAL A 361 -6.09 -19.51 -1.94
N PRO A 362 -7.12 -19.45 -1.08
CA PRO A 362 -7.26 -18.38 -0.10
C PRO A 362 -6.03 -18.23 0.81
N ILE A 363 -5.67 -16.98 1.10
CA ILE A 363 -4.49 -16.65 1.92
C ILE A 363 -4.46 -17.36 3.27
N LYS A 364 -5.63 -17.58 3.90
CA LYS A 364 -5.76 -18.30 5.17
C LYS A 364 -5.19 -19.73 5.11
N CYS A 365 -5.32 -20.43 3.98
CA CYS A 365 -4.80 -21.78 3.82
C CYS A 365 -3.29 -21.76 3.58
N ASN A 366 -2.75 -20.75 2.87
CA ASN A 366 -1.30 -20.56 2.75
C ASN A 366 -0.64 -20.28 4.10
N ILE A 367 -1.24 -19.37 4.90
CA ILE A 367 -0.77 -19.07 6.26
C ILE A 367 -0.85 -20.32 7.15
N PHE A 368 -1.95 -21.09 7.03
CA PHE A 368 -2.11 -22.34 7.75
C PHE A 368 -0.99 -23.34 7.43
N MET A 369 -0.70 -23.57 6.14
CA MET A 369 0.39 -24.46 5.72
C MET A 369 1.75 -23.99 6.21
N TRP A 370 2.05 -22.70 6.10
CA TRP A 370 3.29 -22.14 6.60
C TRP A 370 3.44 -22.35 8.11
N ARG A 371 2.38 -22.12 8.90
CA ARG A 371 2.40 -22.38 10.35
C ARG A 371 2.52 -23.86 10.68
N MET A 372 1.88 -24.73 9.90
CA MET A 372 1.95 -26.18 10.06
C MET A 372 3.38 -26.68 9.89
N LEU A 373 4.09 -26.23 8.85
CA LEU A 373 5.48 -26.60 8.56
C LEU A 373 6.49 -26.09 9.60
N MET A 374 6.09 -25.14 10.44
CA MET A 374 6.90 -24.63 11.55
C MET A 374 6.53 -25.26 12.90
N ASP A 375 5.63 -26.26 12.92
CA ASP A 375 5.05 -26.83 14.14
C ASP A 375 4.37 -25.77 15.04
N ARG A 376 3.69 -24.79 14.41
CA ARG A 376 3.05 -23.63 15.08
C ARG A 376 1.53 -23.62 14.99
N ILE A 377 0.92 -24.78 14.75
CA ILE A 377 -0.53 -24.98 14.84
C ILE A 377 -0.89 -25.65 16.17
N PRO A 378 -2.10 -25.40 16.73
CA PRO A 378 -2.45 -25.85 18.08
C PRO A 378 -2.91 -27.32 18.10
N THR A 379 -2.01 -28.25 17.79
CA THR A 379 -2.19 -29.69 18.06
C THR A 379 -2.17 -29.95 19.56
N LYS A 380 -2.73 -31.08 20.03
CA LYS A 380 -2.66 -31.42 21.47
C LYS A 380 -1.22 -31.44 21.98
N GLN A 381 -0.27 -31.97 21.21
CA GLN A 381 1.15 -31.94 21.58
C GLN A 381 1.70 -30.51 21.74
N ALA A 382 1.42 -29.62 20.78
CA ALA A 382 1.90 -28.24 20.83
C ALA A 382 1.24 -27.42 21.97
N LEU A 383 0.00 -27.75 22.31
CA LEU A 383 -0.73 -27.15 23.43
C LEU A 383 -0.21 -27.68 24.78
N ALA A 384 0.07 -28.98 24.89
CA ALA A 384 0.68 -29.57 26.07
C ALA A 384 2.05 -28.95 26.39
N ARG A 385 2.89 -28.69 25.38
CA ARG A 385 4.16 -27.94 25.54
C ARG A 385 3.98 -26.51 26.09
N ARG A 386 2.76 -25.96 26.04
CA ARG A 386 2.39 -24.65 26.60
C ARG A 386 1.64 -24.78 27.93
N ASN A 387 1.69 -25.95 28.56
CA ASN A 387 1.00 -26.29 29.80
C ASN A 387 -0.53 -26.18 29.71
N ILE A 388 -1.10 -26.41 28.51
CA ILE A 388 -2.56 -26.45 28.31
C ILE A 388 -3.01 -27.90 28.41
N ASN A 389 -3.98 -28.18 29.30
CA ASN A 389 -4.54 -29.52 29.47
C ASN A 389 -5.31 -29.93 28.20
N CYS A 390 -4.91 -31.05 27.59
CA CYS A 390 -5.48 -31.57 26.34
C CYS A 390 -6.11 -32.96 26.51
N GLY A 391 -6.40 -33.37 27.75
CA GLY A 391 -6.91 -34.71 28.07
C GLY A 391 -5.87 -35.80 27.83
N ASP A 392 -6.28 -36.88 27.17
CA ASP A 392 -5.46 -38.05 26.84
C ASP A 392 -4.29 -37.80 25.87
N GLY A 393 -4.21 -36.63 25.24
CA GLY A 393 -3.22 -36.32 24.20
C GLY A 393 -3.43 -37.06 22.87
N LEU A 394 -4.41 -37.96 22.78
CA LEU A 394 -4.67 -38.79 21.60
C LEU A 394 -5.22 -37.95 20.43
N CYS A 395 -4.88 -38.35 19.22
CA CYS A 395 -5.32 -37.74 17.98
C CYS A 395 -6.83 -37.67 17.94
N THR A 396 -7.36 -36.47 17.77
CA THR A 396 -8.80 -36.29 17.79
C THR A 396 -9.46 -37.03 16.62
N LEU A 397 -8.78 -37.26 15.50
CA LEU A 397 -9.38 -37.94 14.35
C LEU A 397 -9.43 -39.46 14.52
N CYS A 398 -8.30 -40.12 14.79
CA CYS A 398 -8.23 -41.58 14.88
C CYS A 398 -8.34 -42.15 16.29
N GLU A 399 -8.16 -41.33 17.33
CA GLU A 399 -8.25 -41.72 18.75
C GLU A 399 -7.24 -42.81 19.16
N ASP A 400 -6.13 -42.96 18.42
CA ASP A 400 -5.20 -44.10 18.56
C ASP A 400 -3.76 -43.70 18.96
N GLN A 401 -3.21 -42.63 18.39
CA GLN A 401 -1.84 -42.17 18.64
C GLN A 401 -1.81 -40.72 19.13
N GLU A 402 -0.71 -40.25 19.71
CA GLU A 402 -0.57 -38.85 20.15
C GLU A 402 -0.79 -37.83 18.99
N GLU A 403 -1.51 -36.74 19.26
CA GLU A 403 -1.79 -35.71 18.26
C GLU A 403 -0.58 -34.77 18.04
N SER A 404 0.36 -35.18 17.20
CA SER A 404 1.39 -34.32 16.62
C SER A 404 0.97 -33.76 15.25
N VAL A 405 1.72 -32.79 14.73
CA VAL A 405 1.50 -32.26 13.37
C VAL A 405 1.71 -33.35 12.34
N ASP A 406 2.81 -34.10 12.43
CA ASP A 406 3.08 -35.20 11.51
C ASP A 406 1.99 -36.26 11.61
N HIS A 407 1.65 -36.73 12.82
CA HIS A 407 0.59 -37.72 12.95
C HIS A 407 -0.74 -37.24 12.33
N LEU A 408 -1.17 -36.01 12.63
CA LEU A 408 -2.46 -35.50 12.16
C LEU A 408 -2.57 -35.41 10.63
N PHE A 409 -1.47 -35.13 9.93
CA PHE A 409 -1.49 -34.88 8.48
C PHE A 409 -0.83 -35.97 7.62
N SER A 410 0.00 -36.84 8.19
CA SER A 410 0.65 -37.95 7.48
C SER A 410 0.18 -39.30 8.02
N ALA A 411 0.46 -39.62 9.28
CA ALA A 411 0.30 -40.99 9.80
C ALA A 411 -1.14 -41.37 10.22
N CYS A 412 -2.02 -40.40 10.49
CA CYS A 412 -3.38 -40.65 10.94
C CYS A 412 -4.17 -41.48 9.90
N THR A 413 -4.90 -42.50 10.35
CA THR A 413 -5.70 -43.38 9.48
C THR A 413 -6.71 -42.61 8.63
N ILE A 414 -7.34 -41.58 9.20
CA ILE A 414 -8.26 -40.69 8.47
C ILE A 414 -7.50 -39.87 7.42
N ALA A 415 -6.33 -39.30 7.76
CA ALA A 415 -5.52 -38.54 6.82
C ALA A 415 -5.02 -39.40 5.65
N ASN A 416 -4.53 -40.61 5.95
CA ASN A 416 -4.14 -41.60 4.94
C ASN A 416 -5.29 -41.99 4.00
N GLY A 417 -6.50 -42.15 4.54
CA GLY A 417 -7.70 -42.37 3.74
C GLY A 417 -7.99 -41.21 2.80
N VAL A 418 -7.85 -39.97 3.28
CA VAL A 418 -8.01 -38.75 2.47
C VAL A 418 -6.96 -38.68 1.36
N TRP A 419 -5.68 -38.89 1.66
CA TRP A 419 -4.61 -38.90 0.66
C TRP A 419 -4.80 -39.99 -0.39
N SER A 420 -5.19 -41.20 0.02
CA SER A 420 -5.52 -42.29 -0.90
C SER A 420 -6.68 -41.94 -1.82
N GLY A 421 -7.72 -41.29 -1.29
CA GLY A 421 -8.86 -40.84 -2.07
C GLY A 421 -8.52 -39.72 -3.05
N ILE A 422 -7.63 -38.80 -2.66
CA ILE A 422 -7.10 -37.75 -3.55
C ILE A 422 -6.24 -38.36 -4.64
N ALA A 423 -5.30 -39.24 -4.32
CA ALA A 423 -4.45 -39.92 -5.31
C ALA A 423 -5.31 -40.63 -6.38
N ARG A 424 -6.35 -41.35 -5.93
CA ARG A 424 -7.31 -42.01 -6.82
C ARG A 424 -8.10 -41.04 -7.69
N TRP A 425 -8.60 -39.95 -7.12
CA TRP A 425 -9.33 -38.93 -7.86
C TRP A 425 -8.45 -38.26 -8.93
N LEU A 426 -7.19 -37.96 -8.59
CA LEU A 426 -6.23 -37.31 -9.49
C LEU A 426 -5.54 -38.28 -10.48
N LYS A 427 -5.85 -39.58 -10.39
CA LYS A 427 -5.22 -40.66 -11.19
C LYS A 427 -3.69 -40.69 -11.01
N LEU A 428 -3.24 -40.57 -9.77
CA LEU A 428 -1.83 -40.57 -9.37
C LEU A 428 -1.48 -41.85 -8.60
N GLN A 429 -0.18 -42.11 -8.46
CA GLN A 429 0.30 -43.14 -7.54
C GLN A 429 -0.09 -42.79 -6.09
N PRO A 430 -0.31 -43.81 -5.23
CA PRO A 430 -0.59 -43.58 -3.83
C PRO A 430 0.49 -42.71 -3.18
N PHE A 431 0.07 -41.72 -2.40
CA PHE A 431 0.98 -40.89 -1.64
C PHE A 431 1.43 -41.64 -0.37
N PHE A 432 2.72 -41.56 -0.07
CA PHE A 432 3.30 -42.08 1.17
C PHE A 432 4.00 -40.94 1.90
N PHE A 433 3.33 -40.41 2.93
CA PHE A 433 3.86 -39.33 3.74
C PHE A 433 4.23 -39.87 5.13
N PHE A 434 5.43 -39.55 5.59
CA PHE A 434 5.90 -39.82 6.94
C PHE A 434 5.93 -38.56 7.79
N SER A 435 6.01 -37.39 7.14
CA SER A 435 6.00 -36.06 7.76
C SER A 435 5.22 -35.05 6.93
N VAL A 436 4.91 -33.88 7.51
CA VAL A 436 4.37 -32.75 6.74
C VAL A 436 5.34 -32.17 5.72
N ALA A 437 6.66 -32.41 5.89
CA ALA A 437 7.66 -31.99 4.92
C ALA A 437 7.53 -32.79 3.61
N ASP A 438 7.14 -34.07 3.68
CA ASP A 438 6.97 -34.93 2.50
C ASP A 438 5.83 -34.43 1.61
N ILE A 439 4.75 -33.91 2.21
CA ILE A 439 3.63 -33.27 1.50
C ILE A 439 4.14 -32.10 0.63
N VAL A 440 5.11 -31.34 1.14
CA VAL A 440 5.72 -30.22 0.41
C VAL A 440 6.72 -30.71 -0.63
N GLN A 441 7.48 -31.75 -0.29
CA GLN A 441 8.47 -32.32 -1.18
C GLN A 441 7.82 -32.93 -2.42
N GLU A 442 6.67 -33.60 -2.27
CA GLU A 442 5.92 -34.24 -3.36
C GLU A 442 5.68 -33.28 -4.54
N PHE A 443 5.19 -32.05 -4.28
CA PHE A 443 4.97 -31.09 -5.36
C PHE A 443 6.25 -30.38 -5.83
N LYS A 444 7.38 -30.49 -5.11
CA LYS A 444 8.68 -29.95 -5.53
C LYS A 444 9.42 -30.94 -6.44
N SER A 445 9.40 -32.23 -6.12
CA SER A 445 10.15 -33.29 -6.83
C SER A 445 9.37 -34.02 -7.92
N SER A 446 8.05 -33.81 -8.02
CA SER A 446 7.22 -34.43 -9.06
C SER A 446 7.64 -34.02 -10.48
N SER A 447 7.60 -34.95 -11.43
CA SER A 447 7.82 -34.74 -12.87
C SER A 447 6.61 -34.12 -13.59
N TRP A 448 5.70 -33.46 -12.87
CA TRP A 448 4.48 -32.88 -13.42
C TRP A 448 4.73 -31.60 -14.23
N SER A 449 3.90 -31.35 -15.25
CA SER A 449 3.91 -30.07 -15.98
C SER A 449 3.69 -28.89 -15.01
N PRO A 450 4.18 -27.68 -15.32
CA PRO A 450 4.01 -26.51 -14.46
C PRO A 450 2.55 -26.25 -14.06
N SER A 451 1.63 -26.42 -15.01
CA SER A 451 0.19 -26.27 -14.81
C SER A 451 -0.39 -27.38 -13.91
N LYS A 452 0.00 -28.65 -14.12
CA LYS A 452 -0.42 -29.77 -13.26
C LYS A 452 0.07 -29.61 -11.83
N ARG A 453 1.33 -29.21 -11.67
CA ARG A 453 1.93 -28.91 -10.37
C ARG A 453 1.21 -27.76 -9.66
N LEU A 454 0.79 -26.72 -10.37
CA LEU A 454 0.04 -25.60 -9.79
C LEU A 454 -1.31 -26.05 -9.20
N ILE A 455 -2.04 -26.91 -9.92
CA ILE A 455 -3.35 -27.43 -9.51
C ILE A 455 -3.20 -28.41 -8.34
N ILE A 456 -2.35 -29.42 -8.48
CA ILE A 456 -2.20 -30.45 -7.44
C ILE A 456 -1.69 -29.83 -6.14
N LYS A 457 -0.72 -28.91 -6.20
CA LYS A 457 -0.24 -28.16 -5.04
C LYS A 457 -1.38 -27.49 -4.29
N GLY A 458 -2.28 -26.80 -4.99
CA GLY A 458 -3.41 -26.15 -4.32
C GLY A 458 -4.41 -27.15 -3.75
N ILE A 459 -4.68 -28.27 -4.42
CA ILE A 459 -5.53 -29.35 -3.88
C ILE A 459 -4.95 -29.92 -2.59
N MET A 460 -3.64 -30.19 -2.54
CA MET A 460 -2.96 -30.68 -1.33
C MET A 460 -3.03 -29.67 -0.17
N ILE A 461 -2.85 -28.37 -0.45
CA ILE A 461 -3.02 -27.31 0.56
C ILE A 461 -4.45 -27.31 1.13
N ILE A 462 -5.45 -27.49 0.26
CA ILE A 462 -6.86 -27.54 0.64
C ILE A 462 -7.14 -28.80 1.46
N ALA A 463 -6.52 -29.93 1.12
CA ALA A 463 -6.64 -31.18 1.86
C ALA A 463 -6.16 -31.02 3.31
N CYS A 464 -4.96 -30.46 3.52
CA CYS A 464 -4.48 -30.16 4.87
C CYS A 464 -5.45 -29.22 5.62
N TRP A 465 -5.96 -28.19 4.94
CA TRP A 465 -6.95 -27.30 5.55
C TRP A 465 -8.25 -28.04 5.94
N ARG A 466 -8.73 -28.98 5.13
CA ARG A 466 -9.94 -29.75 5.41
C ARG A 466 -9.76 -30.82 6.50
N ILE A 467 -8.61 -31.47 6.55
CA ILE A 467 -8.24 -32.36 7.68
C ILE A 467 -8.24 -31.56 8.99
N TRP A 468 -7.61 -30.38 9.01
CA TRP A 468 -7.62 -29.50 10.18
C TRP A 468 -9.03 -29.04 10.58
N LYS A 469 -9.87 -28.73 9.59
CA LYS A 469 -11.26 -28.34 9.81
C LYS A 469 -12.10 -29.47 10.38
N ALA A 470 -11.97 -30.69 9.86
CA ALA A 470 -12.64 -31.88 10.39
C ALA A 470 -12.25 -32.14 11.85
N ARG A 471 -10.95 -32.02 12.17
CA ARG A 471 -10.44 -32.13 13.55
C ARG A 471 -11.09 -31.11 14.48
N ASN A 472 -11.18 -29.85 14.04
CA ASN A 472 -11.81 -28.79 14.84
C ASN A 472 -13.33 -28.93 14.96
N GLU A 473 -14.01 -29.41 13.92
CA GLU A 473 -15.45 -29.72 13.97
C GLU A 473 -15.72 -30.79 15.05
N LYS A 474 -14.87 -31.82 15.15
CA LYS A 474 -14.97 -32.81 16.22
C LYS A 474 -14.74 -32.21 17.62
N ILE A 475 -13.78 -31.31 17.80
CA ILE A 475 -13.48 -30.73 19.11
C ILE A 475 -14.55 -29.73 19.57
N PHE A 476 -14.93 -28.79 18.70
CA PHE A 476 -15.74 -27.65 19.10
C PHE A 476 -17.24 -27.86 18.88
N LYS A 477 -17.62 -28.88 18.09
CA LYS A 477 -19.02 -29.18 17.78
C LYS A 477 -19.40 -30.65 18.03
N ASN A 478 -18.45 -31.50 18.39
CA ASN A 478 -18.63 -32.95 18.50
C ASN A 478 -19.13 -33.61 17.19
N GLU A 479 -18.81 -33.02 16.04
CA GLU A 479 -19.18 -33.52 14.71
C GLU A 479 -18.04 -34.38 14.14
N ARG A 480 -18.27 -35.69 13.90
CA ARG A 480 -17.30 -36.57 13.24
C ARG A 480 -17.51 -36.54 11.72
N ARG A 481 -16.44 -36.24 10.98
CA ARG A 481 -16.40 -36.30 9.52
C ARG A 481 -15.71 -37.57 9.05
N ASN A 482 -16.32 -38.30 8.12
CA ASN A 482 -15.68 -39.44 7.49
C ASN A 482 -14.79 -39.02 6.30
N VAL A 483 -13.94 -39.94 5.84
CA VAL A 483 -12.98 -39.70 4.74
C VAL A 483 -13.68 -39.22 3.46
N THR A 484 -14.84 -39.81 3.13
CA THR A 484 -15.60 -39.49 1.91
C THR A 484 -16.10 -38.05 1.93
N GLU A 485 -16.67 -37.59 3.05
CA GLU A 485 -17.13 -36.21 3.22
C GLU A 485 -15.98 -35.20 3.08
N ILE A 486 -14.83 -35.50 3.69
CA ILE A 486 -13.64 -34.64 3.60
C ILE A 486 -13.19 -34.52 2.14
N ILE A 487 -13.18 -35.62 1.38
CA ILE A 487 -12.81 -35.60 -0.05
C ILE A 487 -13.81 -34.79 -0.87
N VAL A 488 -15.11 -34.94 -0.62
CA VAL A 488 -16.15 -34.15 -1.32
C VAL A 488 -15.94 -32.66 -1.08
N ASP A 489 -15.72 -32.25 0.16
CA ASP A 489 -15.42 -30.85 0.50
C ASP A 489 -14.17 -30.33 -0.22
N ILE A 490 -13.11 -31.15 -0.30
CA ILE A 490 -11.88 -30.81 -1.03
C ILE A 490 -12.18 -30.59 -2.51
N LYS A 491 -12.94 -31.49 -3.17
CA LYS A 491 -13.31 -31.36 -4.58
C LYS A 491 -14.09 -30.06 -4.84
N VAL A 492 -15.13 -29.80 -4.03
CA VAL A 492 -15.99 -28.62 -4.17
C VAL A 492 -15.22 -27.33 -3.93
N LEU A 493 -14.46 -27.24 -2.82
CA LEU A 493 -13.73 -26.02 -2.49
C LEU A 493 -12.57 -25.75 -3.43
N SER A 494 -11.87 -26.80 -3.87
CA SER A 494 -10.79 -26.64 -4.84
C SER A 494 -11.31 -26.17 -6.18
N PHE A 495 -12.45 -26.69 -6.66
CA PHE A 495 -13.13 -26.17 -7.84
C PHE A 495 -13.53 -24.70 -7.67
N LEU A 496 -14.30 -24.39 -6.63
CA LEU A 496 -14.81 -23.04 -6.40
C LEU A 496 -13.66 -22.02 -6.30
N TRP A 497 -12.57 -22.35 -5.59
CA TRP A 497 -11.44 -21.44 -5.45
C TRP A 497 -10.60 -21.37 -6.73
N PHE A 498 -10.42 -22.46 -7.44
CA PHE A 498 -9.70 -22.45 -8.71
C PHE A 498 -10.44 -21.60 -9.74
N SER A 499 -11.72 -21.87 -9.98
CA SER A 499 -12.54 -21.19 -11.00
C SER A 499 -12.72 -19.69 -10.71
N ASN A 500 -12.73 -19.26 -9.45
CA ASN A 500 -12.93 -17.85 -9.09
C ASN A 500 -11.62 -17.06 -8.86
N ARG A 501 -10.47 -17.73 -8.67
CA ARG A 501 -9.23 -17.06 -8.25
C ARG A 501 -8.04 -17.34 -9.16
N CYS A 502 -8.10 -18.37 -10.00
CA CYS A 502 -7.07 -18.65 -10.98
C CYS A 502 -7.34 -17.84 -12.25
N LYS A 503 -6.40 -16.99 -12.66
CA LYS A 503 -6.55 -16.16 -13.87
C LYS A 503 -6.56 -16.97 -15.18
N GLN A 504 -6.21 -18.25 -15.15
CA GLN A 504 -5.86 -19.06 -16.32
C GLN A 504 -6.84 -20.22 -16.60
N GLY A 505 -8.01 -20.27 -15.97
CA GLY A 505 -8.94 -21.38 -16.29
C GLY A 505 -10.37 -21.18 -15.84
N THR A 506 -11.28 -21.03 -16.81
CA THR A 506 -12.67 -21.45 -16.68
C THR A 506 -12.71 -22.96 -16.93
N MET A 507 -12.72 -23.75 -15.85
CA MET A 507 -12.86 -25.20 -15.95
C MET A 507 -14.30 -25.59 -15.57
N GLY A 508 -14.88 -26.55 -16.30
CA GLY A 508 -16.19 -27.10 -15.98
C GLY A 508 -16.14 -27.97 -14.73
N TRP A 509 -17.23 -28.01 -13.97
CA TRP A 509 -17.34 -28.88 -12.79
C TRP A 509 -17.15 -30.36 -13.14
N MET A 510 -17.71 -30.81 -14.28
CA MET A 510 -17.60 -32.20 -14.71
C MET A 510 -16.16 -32.62 -14.96
N ASP A 511 -15.39 -31.80 -15.68
CA ASP A 511 -13.96 -32.05 -15.97
C ASP A 511 -13.12 -32.06 -14.69
N TRP A 512 -13.46 -31.20 -13.73
CA TRP A 512 -12.81 -31.17 -12.42
C TRP A 512 -13.13 -32.44 -11.61
N GLN A 513 -14.39 -32.87 -11.61
CA GLN A 513 -14.86 -34.03 -10.86
C GLN A 513 -14.24 -35.33 -11.37
N SER A 514 -14.12 -35.49 -12.69
CA SER A 514 -13.49 -36.64 -13.36
C SER A 514 -11.96 -36.52 -13.45
N PHE A 515 -11.41 -35.32 -13.19
CA PHE A 515 -10.02 -34.96 -13.41
C PHE A 515 -9.54 -35.43 -14.79
N SER A 516 -10.32 -35.12 -15.83
CA SER A 516 -10.13 -35.62 -17.21
C SER A 516 -9.60 -34.59 -18.20
N PHE A 517 -8.98 -33.51 -17.72
CA PHE A 517 -8.42 -32.47 -18.57
C PHE A 517 -6.90 -32.63 -18.72
N ASP A 518 -6.40 -32.42 -19.93
CA ASP A 518 -4.98 -32.26 -20.16
C ASP A 518 -4.55 -30.95 -19.53
N VAL A 519 -3.66 -31.05 -18.55
CA VAL A 519 -3.12 -29.88 -17.88
C VAL A 519 -2.02 -29.29 -18.76
N MET A 520 -2.45 -28.60 -19.83
CA MET A 520 -1.60 -27.90 -20.80
C MET A 520 -0.55 -27.02 -20.13
#